data_AF-A0A8J3DPW7-F1
#
_entry.id   AF-A0A8J3DPW7-F1
#
_cell.length_a   1.000
_cell.length_b   1.000
_cell.length_c   1.000
_cell.angle_alpha   90.00
_cell.angle_beta   90.00
_cell.angle_gamma   90.00
#
_symmetry.space_group_name_H-M   'P 1'
#
loop_
_entity.id
_entity.type
_entity.pdbx_description
1 polymer ?
#
loop_
_entity_poly.entity_id
_entity_poly.type
_entity_poly.pdbx_seq_one_letter_code
_entity_poly.pdbx_strand_id
1 'polypeptide(L)'
;MATRTRMNVYFDPELLKQVEALALRRSQALRRNVSKSAIVEAAVMSYLSGESADRLEAAMSRRLDKLGRQIDTLDLDLAVLGETVALFIHFWMAITPPLAGATQSAARAKGAERFEGFMQNLGRRLATGDRFLKELSRDMMPFTQTATDFGENSNRR
;
A
#
# COMPACT_ATOMS: atom_id res chain seq x y z
N MET A 1 39.18 17.98 -29.34
CA MET A 1 37.85 17.85 -29.99
C MET A 1 37.58 16.36 -30.17
N ALA A 2 36.47 15.83 -29.67
CA ALA A 2 36.16 14.42 -29.85
C ALA A 2 35.81 14.15 -31.33
N THR A 3 36.63 13.34 -32.00
CA THR A 3 36.42 12.96 -33.40
C THR A 3 35.18 12.07 -33.48
N ARG A 4 34.11 12.54 -34.12
CA ARG A 4 32.87 11.77 -34.33
C ARG A 4 32.90 11.09 -35.69
N THR A 5 32.79 9.76 -35.70
CA THR A 5 32.69 8.96 -36.92
C THR A 5 31.24 8.92 -37.40
N ARG A 6 30.99 9.25 -38.68
CA ARG A 6 29.64 9.12 -39.26
C ARG A 6 29.35 7.65 -39.58
N MET A 7 28.17 7.19 -39.17
CA MET A 7 27.65 5.85 -39.46
C MET A 7 26.21 5.99 -39.96
N ASN A 8 25.91 5.42 -41.12
CA ASN A 8 24.55 5.36 -41.66
C ASN A 8 23.90 4.05 -41.21
N VAL A 9 22.72 4.16 -40.59
CA VAL A 9 21.96 3.01 -40.09
C VAL A 9 20.50 3.19 -40.48
N TYR A 10 19.83 2.10 -40.83
CA TYR A 10 18.41 2.11 -41.09
C TYR A 10 17.63 2.05 -39.78
N PHE A 11 16.56 2.84 -39.70
CA PHE A 11 15.61 2.84 -38.60
C PHE A 11 14.23 2.52 -39.15
N ASP A 12 13.43 1.81 -38.36
CA ASP A 12 12.00 1.75 -38.60
C ASP A 12 11.41 3.19 -38.56
N PRO A 13 10.54 3.57 -39.50
CA PRO A 13 9.93 4.90 -39.54
C PRO A 13 9.23 5.31 -38.23
N GLU A 14 8.58 4.37 -37.55
CA GLU A 14 7.92 4.62 -36.26
C GLU A 14 8.94 4.86 -35.15
N LEU A 15 10.06 4.12 -35.17
CA LEU A 15 11.14 4.32 -34.21
C LEU A 15 11.81 5.69 -34.38
N LEU A 16 11.99 6.14 -35.63
CA LEU A 16 12.55 7.46 -35.91
C LEU A 16 11.67 8.58 -35.33
N LYS A 17 10.34 8.48 -35.49
CA LYS A 17 9.38 9.43 -34.88
C LYS A 17 9.50 9.47 -33.36
N GLN A 18 9.68 8.31 -32.71
CA GLN A 18 9.85 8.25 -31.26
C GLN A 18 11.15 8.93 -30.79
N VAL A 19 12.26 8.73 -31.52
CA VAL A 19 13.55 9.40 -31.22
C VAL A 19 13.42 10.92 -31.37
N GLU A 20 12.69 11.39 -32.39
CA GLU A 20 12.41 12.81 -32.60
C GLU A 20 11.58 13.41 -31.45
N ALA A 21 10.51 12.73 -31.07
CA ALA A 21 9.67 13.15 -29.96
C ALA A 21 10.44 13.19 -28.63
N LEU A 22 11.31 12.19 -28.39
CA LEU A 22 12.18 12.15 -27.21
C LEU A 22 13.20 13.29 -27.21
N ALA A 23 13.81 13.58 -28.35
CA ALA A 23 14.74 14.70 -28.50
C ALA A 23 14.06 16.04 -28.17
N LEU A 24 12.82 16.25 -28.66
CA LEU A 24 12.02 17.43 -28.36
C LEU A 24 11.66 17.52 -26.86
N ARG A 25 11.19 16.42 -26.27
CA ARG A 25 10.83 16.39 -24.84
C ARG A 25 12.05 16.67 -23.95
N ARG A 26 13.20 16.08 -24.28
CA ARG A 26 14.47 16.31 -23.57
C ARG A 26 14.95 17.74 -23.74
N SER A 27 14.82 18.32 -24.93
CA SER A 27 15.27 19.69 -25.17
C SER A 27 14.45 20.72 -24.40
N GLN A 28 13.14 20.51 -24.30
CA GLN A 28 12.24 21.28 -23.45
C GLN A 28 12.60 21.16 -21.97
N ALA A 29 12.72 19.92 -21.46
CA ALA A 29 13.01 19.66 -20.05
C ALA A 29 14.36 20.25 -19.60
N LEU A 30 15.37 20.19 -20.47
CA LEU A 30 16.73 20.65 -20.17
C LEU A 30 17.00 22.09 -20.61
N ARG A 31 16.00 22.76 -21.21
CA ARG A 31 16.11 24.10 -21.81
C ARG A 31 17.33 24.25 -22.73
N ARG A 32 17.71 23.19 -23.44
CA ARG A 32 18.85 23.16 -24.38
C ARG A 32 18.54 22.28 -25.58
N ASN A 33 19.13 22.56 -26.75
CA ASN A 33 18.91 21.71 -27.90
C ASN A 33 19.56 20.32 -27.70
N VAL A 34 18.77 19.27 -27.83
CA VAL A 34 19.22 17.88 -27.76
C VAL A 34 19.00 17.26 -29.13
N SER A 35 20.08 16.85 -29.80
CA SER A 35 20.01 16.27 -31.14
C SER A 35 19.59 14.81 -31.11
N LYS A 36 19.01 14.33 -32.21
CA LYS A 36 18.65 12.91 -32.41
C LYS A 36 19.87 12.01 -32.23
N SER A 37 21.01 12.41 -32.80
CA SER A 37 22.29 11.70 -32.65
C SER A 37 22.74 11.60 -31.19
N ALA A 38 22.53 12.63 -30.36
CA ALA A 38 22.86 12.57 -28.95
C ALA A 38 21.95 11.61 -28.17
N ILE A 39 20.67 11.50 -28.55
CA ILE A 39 19.75 10.49 -27.98
C ILE A 39 20.21 9.08 -28.35
N VAL A 40 20.54 8.84 -29.62
CA VAL A 40 20.99 7.53 -30.11
C VAL A 40 22.33 7.15 -29.48
N GLU A 41 23.29 8.06 -29.41
CA GLU A 41 24.59 7.84 -28.77
C GLU A 41 24.41 7.49 -27.28
N ALA A 42 23.56 8.24 -26.56
CA ALA A 42 23.27 7.94 -25.15
C ALA A 42 22.58 6.58 -24.97
N ALA A 43 21.66 6.22 -25.86
CA ALA A 43 20.98 4.92 -25.82
C ALA A 43 21.96 3.76 -26.07
N VAL A 44 22.82 3.89 -27.07
CA VAL A 44 23.85 2.88 -27.39
C VAL A 44 24.87 2.77 -26.26
N MET A 45 25.37 3.88 -25.72
CA MET A 45 26.26 3.86 -24.56
C MET A 45 25.60 3.18 -23.36
N SER A 46 24.34 3.49 -23.08
CA SER A 46 23.59 2.88 -21.98
C SER A 46 23.33 1.38 -22.20
N TYR A 47 23.15 0.94 -23.44
CA TYR A 47 22.96 -0.46 -23.76
C TYR A 47 24.26 -1.24 -23.60
N LEU A 48 25.37 -0.67 -24.08
CA LEU A 48 26.69 -1.30 -23.99
C LEU A 48 27.27 -1.26 -22.57
N SER A 49 26.91 -0.28 -21.75
CA SER A 49 27.41 -0.20 -20.38
C SER A 49 26.73 -1.14 -19.39
N GLY A 50 25.58 -1.75 -19.74
CA GLY A 50 24.77 -2.58 -18.83
C GLY A 50 24.12 -1.81 -17.65
N GLU A 51 24.55 -0.57 -17.41
CA GLU A 51 24.26 0.22 -16.22
C GLU A 51 22.76 0.55 -16.04
N SER A 52 21.99 0.55 -17.13
CA SER A 52 20.54 0.77 -17.06
C SER A 52 19.80 -0.39 -16.39
N ALA A 53 20.24 -1.63 -16.64
CA ALA A 53 19.68 -2.82 -15.99
C ALA A 53 20.08 -2.84 -14.51
N ASP A 54 21.36 -2.63 -14.21
CA ASP A 54 21.88 -2.63 -12.85
C ASP A 54 21.24 -1.56 -11.97
N ARG A 55 21.01 -0.34 -12.51
CA ARG A 55 20.33 0.74 -11.78
C ARG A 55 18.87 0.41 -11.49
N LEU A 56 18.18 -0.25 -12.43
CA LEU A 56 16.79 -0.66 -12.23
C LEU A 56 16.71 -1.75 -11.15
N GLU A 57 17.59 -2.75 -11.22
CA GLU A 57 17.65 -3.85 -10.27
C GLU A 57 18.00 -3.35 -8.86
N ALA A 58 18.96 -2.44 -8.74
CA ALA A 58 19.31 -1.81 -7.47
C ALA A 58 18.14 -0.98 -6.90
N ALA A 59 17.42 -0.23 -7.74
CA ALA A 59 16.26 0.54 -7.30
C ALA A 59 15.10 -0.36 -6.86
N MET A 60 14.87 -1.47 -7.57
CA MET A 60 13.88 -2.48 -7.20
C MET A 60 14.25 -3.15 -5.88
N SER A 61 15.50 -3.58 -5.71
CA SER A 61 16.00 -4.19 -4.48
C SER A 61 15.78 -3.27 -3.27
N ARG A 62 16.15 -1.99 -3.38
CA ARG A 62 15.90 -0.99 -2.32
C ARG A 62 14.41 -0.82 -2.00
N ARG A 63 13.54 -0.87 -3.01
CA ARG A 63 12.09 -0.76 -2.81
C ARG A 63 11.55 -2.00 -2.09
N LEU A 64 12.02 -3.19 -2.46
CA LEU A 64 11.67 -4.44 -1.79
C LEU A 64 12.15 -4.45 -0.33
N ASP A 65 13.38 -4.02 -0.07
CA ASP A 65 13.90 -3.90 1.30
C ASP A 65 13.05 -2.96 2.15
N LYS A 66 12.63 -1.83 1.57
CA LYS A 66 11.74 -0.88 2.26
C LYS A 66 10.38 -1.50 2.56
N LEU A 67 9.80 -2.25 1.63
CA LEU A 67 8.55 -2.97 1.84
C LEU A 67 8.70 -4.04 2.92
N GLY A 68 9.79 -4.80 2.91
CA GLY A 68 10.10 -5.77 3.95
C GLY A 68 10.09 -5.14 5.34
N ARG A 69 10.82 -4.03 5.52
CA ARG A 69 10.82 -3.31 6.81
C ARG A 69 9.45 -2.80 7.22
N GLN A 70 8.63 -2.36 6.26
CA GLN A 70 7.26 -1.92 6.55
C GLN A 70 6.38 -3.07 6.99
N ILE A 71 6.54 -4.26 6.38
CA ILE A 71 5.85 -5.48 6.80
C ILE A 71 6.30 -5.88 8.21
N ASP A 72 7.61 -5.85 8.51
CA ASP A 72 8.13 -6.18 9.84
C ASP A 72 7.55 -5.25 10.93
N THR A 73 7.46 -3.95 10.65
CA THR A 73 6.79 -2.99 11.56
C THR A 73 5.31 -3.29 11.71
N LEU A 74 4.59 -3.57 10.61
CA LEU A 74 3.17 -3.91 10.66
C LEU A 74 2.90 -5.20 11.45
N ASP A 75 3.77 -6.20 11.34
CA ASP A 75 3.66 -7.44 12.11
C ASP A 75 3.81 -7.18 13.62
N LEU A 76 4.75 -6.30 14.00
CA LEU A 76 4.91 -5.88 15.39
C LEU A 76 3.69 -5.09 15.88
N ASP A 77 3.22 -4.11 15.10
CA ASP A 77 2.04 -3.31 15.43
C ASP A 77 0.79 -4.19 15.59
N LEU A 78 0.63 -5.19 14.72
CA LEU A 78 -0.46 -6.14 14.78
C LEU A 78 -0.36 -7.06 16.00
N ALA A 79 0.84 -7.49 16.37
CA ALA A 79 1.06 -8.27 17.60
C ALA A 79 0.67 -7.46 18.84
N VAL A 80 1.11 -6.20 18.94
CA VAL A 80 0.78 -5.29 20.04
C VAL A 80 -0.73 -5.01 20.09
N LEU A 81 -1.37 -4.77 18.94
CA LEU A 81 -2.81 -4.56 18.86
C LEU A 81 -3.57 -5.83 19.30
N GLY A 82 -3.11 -7.01 18.86
CA GLY A 82 -3.66 -8.30 19.26
C GLY A 82 -3.60 -8.51 20.77
N GLU A 83 -2.45 -8.24 21.38
CA GLU A 83 -2.27 -8.33 22.83
C GLU A 83 -3.14 -7.31 23.58
N THR A 84 -3.20 -6.07 23.08
CA THR A 84 -4.03 -4.99 23.67
C THR A 84 -5.51 -5.36 23.63
N VAL A 85 -6.01 -5.90 22.52
CA VAL A 85 -7.41 -6.35 22.38
C VAL A 85 -7.66 -7.55 23.29
N ALA A 86 -6.74 -8.50 23.38
CA ALA A 86 -6.86 -9.63 24.28
C ALA A 86 -6.96 -9.17 25.75
N LEU A 87 -6.09 -8.25 26.17
CA LEU A 87 -6.13 -7.63 27.50
C LEU A 87 -7.41 -6.83 27.73
N PHE A 88 -7.89 -6.07 26.74
CA PHE A 88 -9.15 -5.34 26.83
C PHE A 88 -10.34 -6.28 27.01
N ILE A 89 -10.43 -7.35 26.22
CA ILE A 89 -11.52 -8.34 26.34
C ILE A 89 -11.44 -9.03 27.69
N HIS A 90 -10.24 -9.40 28.13
CA HIS A 90 -10.03 -10.01 29.44
C HIS A 90 -10.47 -9.07 30.57
N PHE A 91 -10.04 -7.81 30.54
CA PHE A 91 -10.43 -6.80 31.50
C PHE A 91 -11.93 -6.54 31.48
N TRP A 92 -12.53 -6.37 30.30
CA TRP A 92 -13.97 -6.14 30.13
C TRP A 92 -14.82 -7.29 30.67
N MET A 93 -14.36 -8.54 30.50
CA MET A 93 -15.05 -9.72 31.03
C MET A 93 -14.72 -10.01 32.50
N ALA A 94 -13.63 -9.45 33.03
CA ALA A 94 -13.21 -9.58 34.42
C ALA A 94 -13.69 -8.44 35.33
N ILE A 95 -14.15 -7.29 34.78
CA ILE A 95 -14.83 -6.24 35.57
C ILE A 95 -16.18 -6.78 36.02
N THR A 96 -16.14 -7.50 37.12
CA THR A 96 -17.28 -7.67 38.03
C THR A 96 -17.14 -6.53 39.06
N PRO A 97 -18.19 -5.73 39.36
CA PRO A 97 -18.13 -4.76 40.45
C PRO A 97 -17.58 -5.45 41.71
N PRO A 98 -16.64 -4.84 42.46
CA PRO A 98 -16.02 -5.50 43.61
C PRO A 98 -17.09 -5.84 44.65
N LEU A 99 -17.45 -7.12 44.73
CA LEU A 99 -18.29 -7.66 45.79
C LEU A 99 -17.40 -8.01 46.98
N ALA A 100 -17.82 -7.62 48.18
CA ALA A 100 -17.07 -7.83 49.41
C ALA A 100 -16.91 -9.33 49.75
N GLY A 101 -15.69 -9.75 50.11
CA GLY A 101 -15.40 -11.05 50.72
C GLY A 101 -15.39 -12.26 49.77
N ALA A 102 -15.70 -13.44 50.33
CA ALA A 102 -15.55 -14.79 49.75
C ALA A 102 -16.23 -15.06 48.39
N THR A 103 -16.94 -14.07 47.83
CA THR A 103 -17.59 -14.12 46.50
C THR A 103 -16.66 -13.67 45.36
N GLN A 104 -15.51 -13.08 45.66
CA GLN A 104 -14.55 -12.60 44.66
C GLN A 104 -13.90 -13.74 43.84
N SER A 105 -13.67 -14.90 44.45
CA SER A 105 -13.16 -16.10 43.75
C SER A 105 -14.19 -16.66 42.77
N ALA A 106 -15.46 -16.70 43.17
CA ALA A 106 -16.56 -17.13 42.30
C ALA A 106 -16.80 -16.15 41.14
N ALA A 107 -16.66 -14.84 41.37
CA ALA A 107 -16.73 -13.82 40.32
C ALA A 107 -15.59 -13.96 39.29
N ARG A 108 -14.35 -14.20 39.75
CA ARG A 108 -13.21 -14.47 38.86
C ARG A 108 -13.38 -15.74 38.04
N ALA A 109 -13.85 -16.83 38.66
CA ALA A 109 -14.11 -18.08 37.96
C ALA A 109 -15.15 -17.91 36.84
N LYS A 110 -16.22 -17.14 37.11
CA LYS A 110 -17.27 -16.85 36.13
C LYS A 110 -16.80 -15.95 34.98
N GLY A 111 -15.85 -15.04 35.23
CA GLY A 111 -15.19 -14.26 34.19
C GLY A 111 -14.34 -15.13 33.25
N ALA A 112 -13.60 -16.09 33.82
CA ALA A 112 -12.80 -17.04 33.05
C ALA A 112 -13.67 -17.95 32.17
N GLU A 113 -14.78 -18.46 32.69
CA GLU A 113 -15.74 -19.30 31.94
C GLU A 113 -16.35 -18.54 30.74
N ARG A 114 -16.69 -17.26 30.92
CA ARG A 114 -17.18 -16.40 29.83
C ARG A 114 -16.11 -16.15 28.76
N PHE A 115 -14.86 -15.95 29.17
CA PHE A 115 -13.73 -15.77 28.26
C PHE A 115 -13.48 -17.02 27.40
N GLU A 116 -13.53 -18.20 28.00
CA GLU A 116 -13.39 -19.45 27.27
C GLU A 116 -14.51 -19.63 26.22
N GLY A 117 -15.76 -19.36 26.60
CA GLY A 117 -16.88 -19.41 25.66
C GLY A 117 -16.78 -18.39 24.51
N PHE A 118 -16.23 -17.20 24.77
CA PHE A 118 -15.92 -16.22 23.72
C PHE A 118 -14.84 -16.75 22.77
N MET A 119 -13.73 -17.29 23.30
CA MET A 119 -12.64 -17.84 22.49
C MET A 119 -13.11 -18.97 21.57
N GLN A 120 -13.97 -19.87 22.07
CA GLN A 120 -14.55 -20.95 21.25
C GLN A 120 -15.44 -20.40 20.11
N ASN A 121 -16.27 -19.39 20.39
CA ASN A 121 -17.12 -18.76 19.38
C ASN A 121 -16.30 -17.98 18.34
N LEU A 122 -15.26 -17.28 18.77
CA LEU A 122 -14.33 -16.56 17.90
C LEU A 122 -13.58 -17.54 16.99
N GLY A 123 -13.03 -18.62 17.54
CA GLY A 123 -12.36 -19.67 16.77
C GLY A 123 -13.28 -20.28 15.71
N ARG A 124 -14.55 -20.55 16.05
CA ARG A 124 -15.54 -21.06 15.10
C ARG A 124 -15.85 -20.07 13.97
N ARG A 125 -15.99 -18.77 14.28
CA ARG A 125 -16.21 -17.73 13.26
C ARG A 125 -15.00 -17.54 12.36
N LEU A 126 -13.79 -17.54 12.91
CA LEU A 126 -12.54 -17.44 12.13
C LEU A 126 -12.35 -18.64 11.20
N ALA A 127 -12.62 -19.86 11.66
CA ALA A 127 -12.58 -21.07 10.83
C ALA A 127 -13.62 -21.05 9.69
N THR A 128 -14.70 -20.29 9.85
CA THR A 128 -15.72 -20.08 8.80
C THR A 128 -15.30 -18.98 7.80
N GLY A 129 -14.25 -18.19 8.13
CA GLY A 129 -13.39 -17.36 7.27
C GLY A 129 -14.07 -16.36 6.32
N ASP A 130 -14.77 -16.88 5.33
CA ASP A 130 -15.25 -16.14 4.17
C ASP A 130 -16.50 -15.28 4.48
N ARG A 131 -17.32 -15.71 5.44
CA ARG A 131 -18.57 -14.99 5.80
C ARG A 131 -18.31 -13.73 6.64
N PHE A 132 -17.29 -13.75 7.50
CA PHE A 132 -16.94 -12.62 8.38
C PHE A 132 -16.39 -11.43 7.61
N LEU A 133 -15.45 -11.66 6.69
CA LEU A 133 -14.90 -10.61 5.84
C LEU A 133 -15.96 -10.05 4.86
N LYS A 134 -16.85 -10.90 4.35
CA LYS A 134 -17.99 -10.48 3.49
C LYS A 134 -19.08 -9.70 4.25
N GLU A 135 -19.28 -9.96 5.53
CA GLU A 135 -20.19 -9.18 6.41
C GLU A 135 -19.56 -7.83 6.78
N LEU A 136 -18.30 -7.81 7.22
CA LEU A 136 -17.55 -6.57 7.50
C LEU A 136 -17.45 -5.63 6.29
N SER A 137 -17.17 -6.19 5.10
CA SER A 137 -17.12 -5.41 3.86
C SER A 137 -18.48 -4.83 3.49
N ARG A 138 -19.59 -5.47 3.88
CA ARG A 138 -20.96 -4.98 3.66
C ARG A 138 -21.30 -3.87 4.64
N ASP A 139 -20.92 -4.01 5.91
CA ASP A 139 -21.19 -3.02 6.95
C ASP A 139 -20.33 -1.75 6.83
N MET A 140 -19.12 -1.84 6.24
CA MET A 140 -18.31 -0.66 5.89
C MET A 140 -18.81 0.10 4.64
N MET A 141 -19.80 -0.41 3.91
CA MET A 141 -20.53 0.34 2.88
C MET A 141 -21.98 0.58 3.32
N PRO A 142 -22.21 1.62 4.13
CA PRO A 142 -22.95 2.75 3.58
C PRO A 142 -22.49 4.09 4.20
N PHE A 143 -21.49 4.73 3.60
CA PHE A 143 -21.31 6.18 3.77
C PHE A 143 -20.76 6.81 2.49
N THR A 144 -21.43 6.60 1.37
CA THR A 144 -21.22 7.41 0.16
C THR A 144 -22.51 7.55 -0.62
N GLN A 145 -23.56 8.07 0.01
CA GLN A 145 -24.64 8.75 -0.72
C GLN A 145 -25.54 9.55 0.22
N THR A 146 -25.24 10.84 0.39
CA THR A 146 -26.22 11.95 0.50
C THR A 146 -25.44 13.26 0.45
N ALA A 147 -24.91 13.63 -0.72
CA ALA A 147 -24.35 14.96 -0.95
C ALA A 147 -24.60 15.42 -2.39
N THR A 148 -25.85 15.29 -2.85
CA THR A 148 -26.34 15.95 -4.06
C THR A 148 -27.86 16.11 -3.94
N ASP A 149 -28.32 16.96 -3.02
CA ASP A 149 -29.67 17.55 -3.13
C ASP A 149 -29.83 18.88 -2.38
N PHE A 150 -28.84 19.76 -2.46
CA PHE A 150 -28.98 21.14 -1.97
C PHE A 150 -28.32 22.10 -2.96
N GLY A 151 -29.04 22.43 -4.03
CA GLY A 151 -28.57 23.37 -5.02
C GLY A 151 -29.59 23.84 -6.05
N GLU A 152 -30.89 23.78 -5.76
CA GLU A 152 -31.90 24.27 -6.70
C GLU A 152 -33.12 24.89 -5.99
N ASN A 153 -32.92 26.01 -5.27
CA ASN A 153 -33.98 27.02 -5.14
C ASN A 153 -33.48 28.31 -4.49
N SER A 154 -33.06 29.28 -5.30
CA SER A 154 -33.11 30.70 -4.95
C SER A 154 -32.77 31.54 -6.18
N ASN A 155 -33.72 31.68 -7.11
CA ASN A 155 -33.78 32.87 -7.93
C ASN A 155 -35.25 33.27 -8.18
N ARG A 156 -35.80 33.99 -7.21
CA ARG A 156 -36.96 34.88 -7.38
C ARG A 156 -36.67 36.16 -6.60
N ARG A 157 -36.18 37.19 -7.30
CA ARG A 157 -36.69 38.57 -7.32
C ARG A 157 -35.71 39.49 -8.02
#